data_AF-X6P8M2-F1
#
_entry.id   AF-X6P8M2-F1
#
_cell.length_a   1.000
_cell.length_b   1.000
_cell.length_c   1.000
_cell.angle_alpha   90.00
_cell.angle_beta   90.00
_cell.angle_gamma   90.00
#
_symmetry.space_group_name_H-M   'P 1'
#
loop_
_entity.id
_entity.type
_entity.pdbx_description
1 polymer ?
#
loop_
_entity_poly.entity_id
_entity_poly.type
_entity_poly.pdbx_seq_one_letter_code
_entity_poly.pdbx_strand_id
1 'polypeptide(L)'
;MEVIVMIDGNVTTDKLNTWLSRRAERMDALRELNERLKRNGSICESVFVDSSNWFAPNGSYFYIGQVFASIHHCRVIYAQTDCDREMVGYASVLGDQCYAIAGNDSDFFIFDVPLYIQLRSLHFSYRAKCLDFVGCYHRDFLSAVEL
;
A
#
# COMPACT_ATOMS: atom_id res chain seq x y z
N MET A 1 3.17 10.53 -19.66
CA MET A 1 2.89 10.48 -18.21
C MET A 1 3.42 9.15 -17.72
N GLU A 2 4.25 9.15 -16.69
CA GLU A 2 4.91 7.94 -16.16
C GLU A 2 4.29 7.60 -14.80
N VAL A 3 4.04 6.32 -14.55
CA VAL A 3 3.65 5.81 -13.22
C VAL A 3 4.91 5.34 -12.52
N ILE A 4 5.13 5.80 -11.29
CA ILE A 4 6.24 5.35 -10.46
C ILE A 4 5.67 4.51 -9.33
N VAL A 5 6.01 3.23 -9.32
CA VAL A 5 5.65 2.30 -8.25
C VAL A 5 6.82 2.22 -7.27
N MET A 6 6.61 2.72 -6.06
CA MET A 6 7.56 2.57 -4.98
C MET A 6 7.19 1.37 -4.11
N ILE A 7 8.16 0.51 -3.84
CA ILE A 7 7.98 -0.72 -3.07
C ILE A 7 8.80 -0.60 -1.79
N ASP A 8 8.17 -0.93 -0.65
CA ASP A 8 8.82 -0.95 0.66
C ASP A 8 10.15 -1.73 0.66
N GLY A 9 11.11 -1.17 1.40
CA GLY A 9 12.45 -1.72 1.57
C GLY A 9 12.63 -2.40 2.92
N ASN A 10 13.74 -2.07 3.58
CA ASN A 10 14.05 -2.60 4.90
C ASN A 10 13.19 -1.96 5.98
N VAL A 11 12.87 -2.75 7.02
CA VAL A 11 12.19 -2.23 8.21
C VAL A 11 13.14 -1.32 8.99
N THR A 12 12.69 -0.11 9.27
CA THR A 12 13.45 0.85 10.08
C THR A 12 13.43 0.48 11.56
N THR A 13 14.44 0.91 12.31
CA THR A 13 14.57 0.62 13.75
C THR A 13 13.36 1.12 14.56
N ASP A 14 12.78 2.26 14.20
CA ASP A 14 11.59 2.83 14.85
C ASP A 14 10.30 2.02 14.58
N LYS A 15 10.17 1.41 13.40
CA LYS A 15 9.03 0.53 13.06
C LYS A 15 9.24 -0.94 13.44
N LEU A 16 10.44 -1.33 13.87
CA LEU A 16 10.82 -2.74 14.12
C LEU A 16 9.90 -3.43 15.12
N ASN A 17 9.61 -2.80 16.27
CA ASN A 17 8.76 -3.40 17.30
C ASN A 17 7.33 -3.63 16.80
N THR A 18 6.75 -2.63 16.13
CA THR A 18 5.42 -2.73 15.50
C THR A 18 5.40 -3.84 14.45
N TRP A 19 6.45 -3.94 13.64
CA TRP A 19 6.58 -4.98 12.63
C TRP A 19 6.67 -6.38 13.27
N LEU A 20 7.48 -6.55 14.33
CA LEU A 20 7.61 -7.81 15.06
C LEU A 20 6.29 -8.23 15.72
N SER A 21 5.59 -7.30 16.39
CA SER A 21 4.28 -7.56 17.01
C SER A 21 3.26 -8.04 15.98
N ARG A 22 3.09 -7.29 14.88
CA ARG A 22 2.18 -7.66 13.79
C ARG A 22 2.53 -9.02 13.21
N ARG A 23 3.81 -9.36 13.11
CA ARG A 23 4.25 -10.67 12.60
C ARG A 23 3.98 -11.80 13.58
N ALA A 24 4.18 -11.58 14.88
CA ALA A 24 3.86 -12.56 15.92
C ALA A 24 2.36 -12.85 15.96
N GLU A 25 1.52 -11.81 16.02
CA GLU A 25 0.05 -11.92 15.99
C GLU A 25 -0.44 -12.73 14.78
N ARG A 26 0.13 -12.50 13.60
CA ARG A 26 -0.20 -13.24 12.38
C ARG A 26 0.22 -14.71 12.43
N MET A 27 1.40 -14.98 12.98
CA MET A 27 1.87 -16.37 13.14
C MET A 27 0.97 -17.14 14.11
N ASP A 28 0.48 -16.48 15.16
CA ASP A 28 -0.50 -17.06 16.08
C ASP A 28 -1.84 -17.35 15.40
N ALA A 29 -2.36 -16.42 14.60
CA ALA A 29 -3.58 -16.62 13.83
C ALA A 29 -3.47 -17.80 12.83
N LEU A 30 -2.33 -17.92 12.14
CA LEU A 30 -2.06 -19.07 11.25
C LEU A 30 -1.97 -20.40 12.00
N ARG A 31 -1.35 -20.39 13.19
CA ARG A 31 -1.28 -21.58 14.05
C ARG A 31 -2.68 -22.02 14.46
N GLU A 32 -3.52 -21.09 14.92
CA GLU A 32 -4.90 -21.37 15.30
C GLU A 32 -5.72 -21.91 14.11
N LEU A 33 -5.59 -21.29 12.94
CA LEU A 33 -6.23 -21.76 11.71
C LEU A 33 -5.81 -23.21 11.39
N ASN A 34 -4.51 -23.51 11.44
CA ASN A 34 -4.00 -24.86 11.21
C ASN A 34 -4.53 -25.88 12.22
N GLU A 35 -4.65 -25.52 13.50
CA GLU A 35 -5.24 -26.41 14.50
C GLU A 35 -6.72 -26.67 14.24
N ARG A 36 -7.49 -25.63 13.87
CA ARG A 36 -8.90 -25.78 13.49
C ARG A 36 -9.06 -26.70 12.29
N LEU A 37 -8.24 -26.53 11.26
CA LEU A 37 -8.23 -27.38 10.07
C LEU A 37 -7.92 -28.84 10.43
N LYS A 38 -6.95 -29.09 11.32
CA LYS A 38 -6.60 -30.43 11.79
C LYS A 38 -7.74 -31.09 12.58
N ARG A 39 -8.42 -30.35 13.46
CA ARG A 39 -9.54 -30.85 14.27
C ARG A 39 -10.79 -31.16 13.43
N ASN A 40 -11.05 -30.35 12.39
CA ASN A 40 -12.28 -30.45 11.59
C ASN A 40 -12.25 -31.53 10.50
N GLY A 41 -11.19 -32.36 10.45
CA GLY A 41 -11.12 -33.63 9.72
C GLY A 41 -12.01 -33.71 8.49
N SER A 42 -11.62 -33.05 7.39
CA SER A 42 -12.27 -33.10 6.06
C SER A 42 -13.61 -32.39 5.84
N ILE A 43 -14.27 -31.81 6.86
CA ILE A 43 -15.53 -31.07 6.63
C ILE A 43 -15.20 -29.62 6.25
N CYS A 44 -15.02 -29.42 4.95
CA CYS A 44 -14.82 -28.11 4.32
C CYS A 44 -16.15 -27.35 4.18
N GLU A 45 -16.92 -27.22 5.26
CA GLU A 45 -17.99 -26.22 5.31
C GLU A 45 -17.32 -24.86 5.54
N SER A 46 -17.00 -24.21 4.43
CA SER A 46 -16.47 -22.85 4.30
C SER A 46 -15.61 -22.40 5.48
N VAL A 47 -14.33 -22.72 5.46
CA VAL A 47 -13.36 -22.01 6.28
C VAL A 47 -13.39 -20.56 5.80
N PHE A 48 -14.13 -19.70 6.51
CA PHE A 48 -14.15 -18.28 6.25
C PHE A 48 -12.78 -17.74 6.66
N VAL A 49 -11.88 -17.66 5.68
CA VAL A 49 -10.60 -16.99 5.85
C VAL A 49 -10.90 -15.51 5.73
N ASP A 50 -10.99 -14.83 6.87
CA ASP A 50 -11.06 -13.37 6.87
C ASP A 50 -9.83 -12.83 6.12
N SER A 51 -10.08 -11.88 5.21
CA SER A 51 -9.06 -11.11 4.49
C SER A 51 -7.99 -10.50 5.40
N SER A 52 -8.30 -10.27 6.68
CA SER A 52 -7.33 -9.86 7.71
C SER A 52 -6.17 -10.86 7.90
N ASN A 53 -6.37 -12.12 7.52
CA ASN A 53 -5.33 -13.16 7.57
C ASN A 53 -4.43 -13.19 6.34
N TRP A 54 -4.74 -12.43 5.29
CA TRP A 54 -3.89 -12.34 4.11
C TRP A 54 -2.70 -11.43 4.39
N PHE A 55 -1.52 -11.88 3.98
CA PHE A 55 -0.32 -11.07 3.96
C PHE A 55 0.51 -11.42 2.73
N ALA A 56 1.21 -10.43 2.19
CA ALA A 56 2.16 -10.65 1.12
C ALA A 56 3.27 -11.60 1.60
N PRO A 57 3.52 -12.73 0.92
CA PRO A 57 4.63 -13.61 1.26
C PRO A 57 5.97 -12.87 1.18
N ASN A 58 6.93 -13.23 2.03
CA ASN A 58 8.29 -12.67 1.94
C ASN A 58 8.85 -12.87 0.52
N GLY A 59 9.43 -11.83 -0.05
CA GLY A 59 9.99 -11.86 -1.42
C GLY A 59 8.96 -11.71 -2.54
N SER A 60 7.64 -11.76 -2.27
CA SER A 60 6.61 -11.54 -3.31
C SER A 60 6.71 -10.17 -3.97
N TYR A 61 7.16 -9.16 -3.21
CA TYR A 61 7.40 -7.80 -3.69
C TYR A 61 8.40 -7.74 -4.86
N PHE A 62 9.34 -8.69 -4.95
CA PHE A 62 10.29 -8.79 -6.07
C PHE A 62 9.55 -9.09 -7.38
N TYR A 63 8.70 -10.12 -7.38
CA TYR A 63 7.93 -10.52 -8.55
C TYR A 63 6.89 -9.46 -8.93
N ILE A 64 6.23 -8.85 -7.94
CA ILE A 64 5.29 -7.73 -8.17
C ILE A 64 6.01 -6.57 -8.87
N GLY A 65 7.21 -6.22 -8.40
CA GLY A 65 8.03 -5.19 -9.04
C GLY A 65 8.42 -5.56 -10.48
N GLN A 66 8.76 -6.82 -10.75
CA GLN A 66 9.04 -7.26 -12.13
C GLN A 66 7.83 -7.11 -13.05
N VAL A 67 6.62 -7.44 -12.57
CA VAL A 67 5.38 -7.26 -13.34
C VAL A 67 5.18 -5.79 -13.67
N PHE A 68 5.29 -4.89 -12.70
CA PHE A 68 5.15 -3.45 -12.95
C PHE A 68 6.23 -2.91 -13.90
N ALA A 69 7.49 -3.35 -13.74
CA ALA A 69 8.59 -2.94 -14.61
C ALA A 69 8.43 -3.41 -16.07
N SER A 70 7.59 -4.42 -16.32
CA SER A 70 7.27 -4.88 -17.68
C SER A 70 6.23 -4.01 -18.41
N ILE A 71 5.53 -3.12 -17.69
CA ILE A 71 4.48 -2.26 -18.25
C ILE A 71 5.12 -1.00 -18.83
N HIS A 72 4.77 -0.65 -20.07
CA HIS A 72 5.22 0.60 -20.67
C HIS A 72 4.79 1.82 -19.85
N HIS A 73 5.70 2.80 -19.70
CA HIS A 73 5.51 4.00 -18.87
C HIS A 73 5.30 3.72 -17.38
N CYS A 74 5.78 2.57 -16.89
CA CYS A 74 5.84 2.25 -15.48
C CYS A 74 7.31 2.08 -15.05
N ARG A 75 7.69 2.77 -13.99
CA ARG A 75 9.01 2.65 -13.37
C ARG A 75 8.85 2.13 -11.96
N VAL A 76 9.72 1.19 -11.58
CA VAL A 76 9.74 0.61 -10.23
C VAL A 76 10.95 1.12 -9.47
N ILE A 77 10.73 1.58 -8.24
CA ILE A 77 11.77 1.98 -7.31
C ILE A 77 11.58 1.18 -6.03
N TYR A 78 12.63 0.51 -5.57
CA TYR A 78 12.64 -0.12 -4.26
C TYR A 78 13.17 0.90 -3.26
N ALA A 79 12.36 1.23 -2.26
CA ALA A 79 12.78 2.10 -1.18
C ALA A 79 13.94 1.45 -0.42
N GLN A 80 14.84 2.26 0.15
CA GLN A 80 15.85 1.73 1.08
C GLN A 80 15.21 1.33 2.40
N THR A 81 14.23 2.12 2.82
CA THR A 81 13.57 2.00 4.12
C THR A 81 12.04 2.08 3.97
N ASP A 82 11.47 3.21 4.37
CA ASP A 82 10.03 3.48 4.44
C ASP A 82 9.53 4.10 3.13
N CYS A 83 8.66 3.39 2.40
CA CYS A 83 8.20 3.88 1.11
C CYS A 83 7.45 5.22 1.22
N ASP A 84 6.69 5.45 2.29
CA ASP A 84 5.90 6.67 2.44
C ASP A 84 6.79 7.93 2.43
N ARG A 85 7.87 7.93 3.22
CA ARG A 85 8.83 9.04 3.29
C ARG A 85 9.62 9.20 2.00
N GLU A 86 10.02 8.10 1.36
CA GLU A 86 10.77 8.16 0.11
C GLU A 86 9.88 8.62 -1.05
N MET A 87 8.60 8.27 -1.08
CA MET A 87 7.62 8.77 -2.04
C MET A 87 7.46 10.29 -1.93
N VAL A 88 7.33 10.81 -0.70
CA VAL A 88 7.25 12.25 -0.44
C VAL A 88 8.54 12.96 -0.87
N GLY A 89 9.70 12.43 -0.48
CA GLY A 89 10.99 12.99 -0.87
C GLY A 89 11.19 13.00 -2.38
N TYR A 90 10.82 11.92 -3.06
CA TYR A 90 10.92 11.80 -4.50
C TYR A 90 9.95 12.75 -5.23
N ALA A 91 8.72 12.89 -4.74
CA ALA A 91 7.76 13.87 -5.25
C ALA A 91 8.29 15.31 -5.11
N SER A 92 8.92 15.63 -3.97
CA SER A 92 9.55 16.94 -3.76
C SER A 92 10.69 17.22 -4.76
N VAL A 93 11.52 16.23 -5.07
CA VAL A 93 12.59 16.37 -6.08
C VAL A 93 12.04 16.56 -7.49
N LEU A 94 10.94 15.90 -7.83
CA LEU A 94 10.27 16.06 -9.12
C LEU A 94 9.56 17.42 -9.26
N GLY A 95 9.13 18.03 -8.16
CA GLY A 95 8.36 19.26 -8.15
C GLY A 95 7.10 19.14 -9.00
N ASP A 96 6.89 20.09 -9.91
CA ASP A 96 5.72 20.16 -10.80
C ASP A 96 5.57 18.96 -11.75
N GLN A 97 6.60 18.11 -11.87
CA GLN A 97 6.52 16.87 -12.65
C GLN A 97 5.77 15.76 -11.89
N CYS A 98 5.64 15.85 -10.57
CA CYS A 98 4.83 14.94 -9.77
C CYS A 98 3.41 15.48 -9.63
N TYR A 99 2.48 14.87 -10.37
CA TYR A 99 1.07 15.29 -10.34
C TYR A 99 0.36 14.85 -9.05
N ALA A 100 0.60 13.61 -8.62
CA ALA A 100 -0.12 13.01 -7.51
C ALA A 100 0.67 11.87 -6.86
N ILE A 101 0.38 11.62 -5.58
CA ILE A 101 0.74 10.40 -4.86
C ILE A 101 -0.53 9.58 -4.67
N ALA A 102 -0.51 8.30 -5.04
CA ALA A 102 -1.61 7.39 -4.82
C ALA A 102 -1.28 6.36 -3.74
N GLY A 103 -2.12 6.26 -2.71
CA GLY A 103 -1.91 5.38 -1.56
C GLY A 103 -3.19 5.10 -0.79
N ASN A 104 -3.10 4.25 0.23
CA ASN A 104 -4.19 4.08 1.20
C ASN A 104 -3.74 4.43 2.63
N ASP A 105 -2.52 4.94 2.79
CA ASP A 105 -2.00 5.35 4.08
C ASP A 105 -2.41 6.79 4.38
N SER A 106 -2.98 7.03 5.55
CA SER A 106 -3.34 8.37 6.02
C SER A 106 -2.13 9.18 6.44
N ASP A 107 -0.97 8.56 6.64
CA ASP A 107 0.27 9.26 6.98
C ASP A 107 0.67 10.26 5.88
N PHE A 108 0.16 10.12 4.65
CA PHE A 108 0.36 11.14 3.61
C PHE A 108 -0.26 12.51 3.94
N PHE A 109 -1.23 12.59 4.86
CA PHE A 109 -1.85 13.85 5.25
C PHE A 109 -0.97 14.74 6.12
N ILE A 110 0.10 14.23 6.71
CA ILE A 110 1.06 15.05 7.47
C ILE A 110 2.20 15.61 6.60
N PHE A 111 2.26 15.22 5.32
CA PHE A 111 3.28 15.66 4.38
C PHE A 111 2.70 16.66 3.37
N ASP A 112 3.52 17.63 2.96
CA ASP A 112 3.19 18.55 1.86
C ASP A 112 3.34 17.83 0.52
N VAL A 113 2.33 17.03 0.20
CA VAL A 113 2.20 16.29 -1.06
C VAL A 113 1.32 17.06 -2.03
N PRO A 114 1.50 16.90 -3.35
CA PRO A 114 0.69 17.60 -4.35
C PRO A 114 -0.80 17.19 -4.25
N LEU A 115 -1.25 16.24 -5.06
CA LEU A 115 -2.57 15.63 -4.93
C LEU A 115 -2.40 14.25 -4.29
N TYR A 116 -3.07 14.01 -3.16
CA TYR A 116 -3.19 12.65 -2.62
C TYR A 116 -4.42 11.97 -3.21
N ILE A 117 -4.24 10.79 -3.80
CA ILE A 117 -5.30 9.97 -4.38
C ILE A 117 -5.47 8.71 -3.54
N GLN A 118 -6.69 8.46 -3.07
CA GLN A 118 -6.99 7.22 -2.35
C GLN A 118 -7.02 6.05 -3.35
N LEU A 119 -6.05 5.14 -3.27
CA LEU A 119 -5.85 4.08 -4.26
C LEU A 119 -7.09 3.17 -4.40
N ARG A 120 -7.82 2.90 -3.30
CA ARG A 120 -9.07 2.11 -3.32
C ARG A 120 -10.22 2.77 -4.07
N SER A 121 -10.16 4.08 -4.31
CA SER A 121 -11.19 4.84 -5.01
C SER A 121 -11.00 4.86 -6.53
N LEU A 122 -9.83 4.42 -7.02
CA LEU A 122 -9.51 4.41 -8.44
C LEU A 122 -10.40 3.42 -9.17
N HIS A 123 -11.19 3.94 -10.11
CA HIS A 123 -12.08 3.14 -10.94
C HIS A 123 -12.03 3.64 -12.37
N PHE A 124 -11.91 2.72 -13.34
CA PHE A 124 -11.98 3.08 -14.75
C PHE A 124 -13.42 2.96 -15.26
N SER A 125 -14.03 4.09 -15.60
CA SER A 125 -15.35 4.13 -16.23
C SER A 125 -15.24 3.84 -17.72
N TYR A 126 -15.60 2.63 -18.13
CA TYR A 126 -15.60 2.23 -19.55
C TYR A 126 -16.50 3.10 -20.43
N ARG A 127 -17.65 3.57 -19.89
CA ARG A 127 -18.60 4.40 -20.64
C ARG A 127 -18.06 5.80 -20.87
N ALA A 128 -17.47 6.41 -19.85
CA ALA A 128 -16.90 7.75 -19.94
C ALA A 128 -15.47 7.76 -20.48
N LYS A 129 -14.81 6.58 -20.56
CA LYS A 129 -13.41 6.40 -20.93
C LYS A 129 -12.48 7.26 -20.06
N CYS A 130 -12.80 7.38 -18.77
CA CYS A 130 -12.05 8.16 -17.80
C CYS A 130 -11.72 7.33 -16.55
N LEU A 131 -10.71 7.81 -15.83
CA LEU A 131 -10.35 7.32 -14.51
C LEU A 131 -11.02 8.21 -13.47
N ASP A 132 -11.90 7.62 -12.67
CA ASP A 132 -12.56 8.27 -11.55
C ASP A 132 -11.78 7.95 -10.27
N PHE A 133 -11.62 8.94 -9.39
CA PHE A 133 -10.97 8.76 -8.10
C PHE A 133 -11.43 9.80 -7.08
N VAL A 134 -11.21 9.47 -5.81
CA VAL A 134 -11.30 10.37 -4.68
C VAL A 134 -9.87 10.76 -4.29
N GLY A 135 -9.65 12.06 -4.15
CA GLY A 135 -8.38 12.61 -3.70
C GLY A 135 -8.57 13.98 -3.09
N CYS A 136 -7.52 14.49 -2.46
CA CYS A 136 -7.51 15.83 -1.87
C CYS A 136 -6.13 16.46 -2.00
N TYR A 137 -6.11 17.79 -2.15
CA TYR A 137 -4.89 18.54 -1.99
C TYR A 137 -4.57 18.68 -0.50
N HIS A 138 -3.30 18.59 -0.13
CA HIS A 138 -2.88 18.71 1.27
C HIS A 138 -3.36 20.03 1.91
N ARG A 139 -3.31 21.13 1.15
CA ARG A 139 -3.81 22.45 1.60
C ARG A 139 -5.30 22.45 1.97
N ASP A 140 -6.12 21.74 1.20
CA ASP A 140 -7.56 21.66 1.45
C ASP A 140 -7.83 20.86 2.72
N PHE A 141 -7.08 19.78 2.95
CA PHE A 141 -7.16 18.99 4.17
C PHE A 141 -6.84 19.82 5.41
N LEU A 142 -5.72 20.56 5.41
CA LEU A 142 -5.34 21.41 6.54
C LEU A 142 -6.42 22.46 6.84
N SER A 143 -6.98 23.12 5.81
CA SER A 143 -8.04 24.11 5.98
C SER A 143 -9.33 23.55 6.61
N ALA A 144 -9.60 22.26 6.44
CA ALA A 144 -10.75 21.59 7.01
C ALA A 144 -10.54 21.15 8.47
N VAL A 145 -9.27 21.01 8.90
CA VAL A 145 -8.88 20.58 10.26
C VAL A 145 -8.64 21.77 11.18
N GLU A 146 -8.41 22.98 10.66
CA GLU A 146 -8.32 24.24 11.42
C GLU A 146 -9.68 24.76 11.97
N LEU A 147 -10.67 23.87 12.12
CA LEU A 147 -11.96 24.12 12.81
C LEU A 147 -11.91 23.65 14.26
#